data_AF-A0A2G9NVJ5-F1
#
_entry.id   AF-A0A2G9NVJ5-F1
#
_cell.length_a   1.000
_cell.length_b   1.000
_cell.length_c   1.000
_cell.angle_alpha   90.00
_cell.angle_beta   90.00
_cell.angle_gamma   90.00
#
_symmetry.space_group_name_H-M   'P 1'
#
loop_
_entity.id
_entity.type
_entity.pdbx_description
1 polymer ?
#
loop_
_entity_poly.entity_id
_entity_poly.type
_entity_poly.pdbx_seq_one_letter_code
_entity_poly.pdbx_strand_id
1 'polypeptide(L)' 'MRLKDVQRTDTKDVILTVRVNREDAEWLKGNNISPSLLFSEALKELKGQVNTHKEAEDNLKKFASPKKLNK' A
#
# COMPACT_ATOMS: atom_id res chain seq x y z
N MET A 1 24.71 -16.29 -11.34
CA MET A 1 24.18 -15.33 -10.37
C MET A 1 22.67 -15.26 -10.58
N ARG A 2 21.83 -15.57 -9.58
CA ARG A 2 20.37 -15.58 -9.78
C ARG A 2 19.89 -14.12 -9.66
N LEU A 3 18.90 -13.70 -10.46
CA LEU A 3 18.32 -12.34 -10.41
C LEU A 3 17.86 -11.91 -9.01
N LYS A 4 17.53 -12.88 -8.15
CA LYS A 4 17.15 -12.68 -6.74
C LYS A 4 18.28 -12.14 -5.87
N ASP A 5 19.53 -12.35 -6.28
CA ASP A 5 20.73 -11.93 -5.55
C ASP A 5 21.12 -10.47 -5.87
N VAL A 6 20.40 -9.80 -6.78
CA VAL A 6 20.70 -8.43 -7.28
C VAL A 6 19.79 -7.37 -6.65
N GLN A 7 18.64 -7.75 -6.08
CA GLN A 7 17.79 -6.81 -5.34
C GLN A 7 18.37 -6.59 -3.95
N ARG A 8 19.37 -5.70 -3.85
CA ARG A 8 19.67 -5.06 -2.57
C ARG A 8 18.40 -4.38 -2.08
N THR A 9 17.93 -4.78 -0.91
CA THR A 9 16.88 -4.12 -0.13
C THR A 9 17.43 -2.79 0.42
N ASP A 10 17.92 -1.92 -0.46
CA ASP A 10 18.27 -0.57 -0.09
C ASP A 10 16.94 0.18 0.05
N THR A 11 16.50 0.40 1.28
CA THR A 11 15.40 1.33 1.58
C THR A 11 15.83 2.71 1.11
N LYS A 12 15.34 3.10 -0.08
CA LYS A 12 15.53 4.44 -0.60
C LYS A 12 14.47 5.34 0.00
N ASP A 13 14.89 6.48 0.54
CA ASP A 13 13.97 7.55 0.87
C ASP A 13 13.32 8.05 -0.42
N VAL A 14 11.99 8.01 -0.48
CA VAL A 14 11.21 8.45 -1.64
C VAL A 14 10.52 9.76 -1.26
N ILE A 15 10.80 10.81 -2.01
CA ILE A 15 10.10 12.09 -1.88
C ILE A 15 8.93 12.08 -2.87
N LEU A 16 7.71 12.24 -2.35
CA LEU A 16 6.49 12.34 -3.14
C LEU A 16 5.96 13.78 -3.07
N THR A 17 5.73 14.37 -4.24
CA THR A 17 5.13 15.71 -4.35
C THR A 17 3.66 15.57 -4.65
N VAL A 18 2.81 16.10 -3.77
CA VAL A 18 1.36 16.13 -3.94
C VAL A 18 0.95 17.45 -4.58
N ARG A 19 0.22 17.39 -5.69
CA ARG A 19 -0.39 18.55 -6.33
C ARG A 19 -1.91 18.37 -6.32
N VAL A 20 -2.61 19.43 -5.98
CA VAL A 20 -4.08 19.49 -5.99
C VAL A 20 -4.54 20.51 -7.02
N ASN A 21 -5.72 20.30 -7.60
CA ASN A 21 -6.33 21.29 -8.47
C ASN A 21 -6.79 22.51 -7.64
N ARG A 22 -7.24 23.57 -8.32
CA ARG A 22 -7.62 24.82 -7.64
C ARG A 22 -8.83 24.66 -6.72
N GLU A 23 -9.86 23.93 -7.17
CA GLU A 23 -11.10 23.73 -6.42
C GLU A 23 -10.83 22.97 -5.12
N ASP A 24 -10.08 21.87 -5.20
CA ASP A 24 -9.65 21.07 -4.05
C ASP A 24 -8.74 21.87 -3.11
N ALA A 25 -7.87 22.74 -3.65
CA ALA A 25 -7.01 23.59 -2.84
C ALA A 25 -7.82 24.62 -2.02
N GLU A 26 -8.86 25.21 -2.62
CA GLU A 26 -9.75 26.15 -1.92
C GLU A 26 -10.54 25.43 -0.81
N TRP A 27 -11.04 24.21 -1.09
CA TRP A 27 -11.71 23.39 -0.09
C TRP A 27 -10.77 23.01 1.06
N LEU A 28 -9.56 22.54 0.76
CA LEU A 28 -8.55 22.16 1.76
C LEU A 28 -8.17 23.36 2.64
N LYS A 29 -7.99 24.54 2.03
CA LYS A 29 -7.70 25.78 2.75
C LYS A 29 -8.86 26.17 3.67
N GLY A 30 -10.10 26.07 3.19
CA GLY A 30 -11.30 26.34 4.00
C GLY A 30 -11.43 25.43 5.21
N ASN A 31 -10.94 24.20 5.11
CA ASN A 31 -10.96 23.21 6.18
C ASN A 31 -9.65 23.15 7.00
N ASN A 32 -8.67 24.01 6.71
CA ASN A 32 -7.34 24.01 7.33
C ASN A 32 -6.61 22.65 7.23
N ILE A 33 -6.73 21.97 6.09
CA ILE A 33 -6.13 20.66 5.84
C ILE A 33 -4.92 20.83 4.91
N SER A 34 -3.79 20.23 5.27
CA SER A 34 -2.62 20.14 4.38
C SER A 34 -2.85 19.09 3.29
N PRO A 35 -2.56 19.39 2.01
CA PRO A 35 -2.62 18.40 0.93
C PRO A 35 -1.76 17.15 1.21
N SER A 36 -0.60 17.34 1.85
CA SER A 36 0.28 16.23 2.21
C SER A 36 -0.30 15.35 3.31
N LEU A 37 -1.06 15.95 4.25
CA LEU A 37 -1.74 15.21 5.31
C LEU A 37 -2.86 14.34 4.71
N LEU A 38 -3.71 14.93 3.86
CA LEU A 38 -4.79 14.20 3.19
C LEU A 38 -4.24 13.01 2.39
N PHE A 39 -3.17 13.25 1.62
CA PHE A 39 -2.53 12.19 0.84
C PHE A 39 -1.91 11.08 1.72
N SER A 40 -1.31 11.45 2.85
CA SER A 40 -0.73 10.47 3.78
C SER A 40 -1.80 9.57 4.41
N GLU A 41 -2.95 10.12 4.79
CA GLU A 41 -4.07 9.32 5.30
C GLU A 41 -4.65 8.41 4.22
N ALA A 42 -4.80 8.90 2.98
CA ALA A 42 -5.24 8.07 1.85
C ALA A 42 -4.27 6.90 1.57
N LEU A 43 -2.95 7.14 1.64
CA LEU A 43 -1.94 6.08 1.49
C LEU A 43 -2.03 5.04 2.62
N LYS A 44 -2.30 5.49 3.85
CA LYS A 44 -2.45 4.61 5.01
C LYS A 44 -3.67 3.70 4.85
N GLU A 45 -4.78 4.26 4.39
CA GLU A 45 -6.00 3.49 4.09
C GLU A 45 -5.75 2.47 2.98
N LEU A 46 -5.14 2.90 1.87
CA LEU A 46 -4.80 2.01 0.75
C LEU A 46 -3.88 0.87 1.19
N LYS A 47 -2.86 1.16 2.00
CA LYS A 47 -1.96 0.14 2.56
C LYS A 47 -2.73 -0.86 3.44
N GLY A 48 -3.68 -0.38 4.23
CA GLY A 48 -4.58 -1.22 5.01
C GLY A 48 -5.36 -2.18 4.13
N GLN A 49 -6.00 -1.68 3.08
CA GLN A 49 -6.77 -2.49 2.14
C GLN A 49 -5.90 -3.54 1.43
N VAL A 50 -4.72 -3.15 0.93
CA VAL A 50 -3.78 -4.07 0.27
C VAL A 50 -3.35 -5.20 1.21
N ASN A 51 -3.07 -4.90 2.48
CA ASN A 51 -2.71 -5.91 3.46
C ASN A 51 -3.87 -6.89 3.71
N THR A 52 -5.09 -6.38 3.88
CA THR A 52 -6.29 -7.23 4.06
C THR A 52 -6.51 -8.16 2.87
N HIS A 53 -6.38 -7.65 1.64
CA HIS A 53 -6.49 -8.46 0.43
C HIS A 53 -5.41 -9.55 0.36
N LYS A 54 -4.17 -9.20 0.72
CA LYS A 54 -3.07 -10.17 0.76
C LYS A 54 -3.31 -11.28 1.79
N GLU A 55 -3.77 -10.93 2.98
CA GLU A 55 -4.13 -11.90 4.02
C GLU A 55 -5.28 -12.81 3.57
N ALA A 56 -6.29 -12.25 2.89
CA ALA A 56 -7.39 -13.04 2.33
C ALA A 56 -6.89 -14.04 1.26
N GLU A 57 -6.01 -13.61 0.36
CA GLU A 57 -5.39 -14.50 -0.63
C GLU A 57 -4.53 -15.60 0.01
N ASP A 58 -3.72 -15.24 1.01
CA ASP A 58 -2.86 -16.20 1.71
C ASP A 58 -3.70 -17.22 2.48
N ASN A 59 -4.82 -16.80 3.06
CA ASN A 59 -5.77 -17.70 3.70
C ASN A 59 -6.46 -18.62 2.67
N LEU A 60 -6.93 -18.11 1.53
CA LEU A 60 -7.49 -18.92 0.45
C LEU A 60 -6.50 -19.99 -0.05
N LYS A 61 -5.22 -19.64 -0.21
CA LYS A 61 -4.16 -20.60 -0.61
C LYS A 61 -3.91 -21.68 0.45
N LYS A 62 -4.04 -21.36 1.73
CA LYS A 62 -3.95 -22.34 2.84
C LYS A 62 -5.11 -23.34 2.81
N PHE A 63 -6.33 -22.87 2.51
CA PHE A 63 -7.51 -23.74 2.41
C PHE A 63 -7.57 -24.54 1.10
N ALA A 64 -7.00 -24.01 0.01
CA ALA A 64 -6.93 -24.70 -1.28
C ALA A 64 -5.81 -25.75 -1.38
N SER A 65 -4.93 -25.84 -0.39
CA SER A 65 -3.90 -26.89 -0.35
C SER A 65 -4.49 -28.19 0.21
N PRO A 66 -4.73 -29.23 -0.62
CA PRO A 66 -5.33 -30.46 -0.13
C PRO A 66 -4.38 -31.11 0.89
N LYS A 67 -4.90 -31.42 2.08
CA LYS A 67 -4.22 -32.33 3.02
C LYS A 67 -3.85 -33.58 2.22
N LYS A 68 -2.56 -33.82 2.01
CA LYS A 68 -2.10 -35.13 1.56
C LYS A 68 -2.56 -36.13 2.61
N LEU A 69 -3.62 -36.86 2.27
CA LEU A 69 -4.13 -37.98 3.05
C LEU A 69 -3.04 -39.05 2.96
N ASN A 70 -2.18 -39.12 3.98
CA ASN A 70 -1.22 -40.21 4.11
C ASN A 70 -2.03 -41.51 4.22
N LYS A 71 -1.89 -42.38 3.21
CA LYS A 71 -2.29 -43.78 3.26
C LYS A 71 -1.21 -44.59 3.97
#